data_AF-A0A7S0BEU3-F1
#
_entry.id   AF-A0A7S0BEU3-F1
#
_cell.length_a   1.000
_cell.length_b   1.000
_cell.length_c   1.000
_cell.angle_alpha   90.00
_cell.angle_beta   90.00
_cell.angle_gamma   90.00
#
_symmetry.space_group_name_H-M   'P 1'
#
loop_
_entity.id
_entity.type
_entity.pdbx_description
1 polymer ?
#
loop_
_entity_poly.entity_id
_entity_poly.type
_entity_poly.pdbx_seq_one_letter_code
_entity_poly.pdbx_strand_id
1 'polypeptide(L)'
;MYMKAYYRPKGFFNNAKTMFILHNIVFQGRYPVEYFDDLNLPKEFFEDLAFESCFCSPPLDGESDQPVITEAPMRMINILKAGFIHSDRLLTVSPSFAEEVMSGQKLGCELDDIIRAKGIIGIVNGMDMVKWNPMDDKFLVNGYDAATAWLTKRKLKVKLQAELGLKVDPDAPLVGFVGRLDPQKGIDLLMEAIPELIDSLPGVQFVLLGTGQAHMMRRVKEIEAMDPTRIAGVTKFSEAMEHKLVAAADFMAMPSRFEPCGLVQLHAMRYGCVPIVTNTGGLKDSVVDGVTGYLLDPIPTEEYPGQPLSAA
;
A
#
# COMPACT_ATOMS: atom_id res chain seq x y z
N MET A 1 -10.99 -10.01 22.11
CA MET A 1 -10.80 -9.62 23.51
C MET A 1 -12.12 -9.53 24.29
N TYR A 2 -13.01 -8.59 23.97
CA TYR A 2 -14.31 -8.40 24.65
C TYR A 2 -15.18 -9.66 24.79
N MET A 3 -15.22 -10.54 23.78
CA MET A 3 -15.92 -11.83 23.91
C MET A 3 -15.45 -12.66 25.11
N LYS A 4 -14.15 -12.67 25.38
CA LYS A 4 -13.55 -13.38 26.52
C LYS A 4 -13.80 -12.64 27.83
N ALA A 5 -13.70 -11.31 27.83
CA ALA A 5 -13.85 -10.49 29.03
C ALA A 5 -15.30 -10.43 29.55
N TYR A 6 -16.28 -10.25 28.66
CA TYR A 6 -17.65 -9.88 29.07
C TYR A 6 -18.74 -10.89 28.72
N TYR A 7 -18.59 -11.61 27.60
CA TYR A 7 -19.69 -12.40 27.04
C TYR A 7 -19.61 -13.88 27.42
N ARG A 8 -18.45 -14.51 27.24
CA ARG A 8 -18.25 -15.93 27.57
C ARG A 8 -18.48 -16.26 29.05
N PRO A 9 -18.04 -15.44 30.03
CA PRO A 9 -18.37 -15.68 31.44
C PRO A 9 -19.87 -15.68 31.75
N LYS A 10 -20.68 -15.04 30.90
CA LYS A 10 -22.15 -14.98 31.00
C LYS A 10 -22.85 -16.05 30.14
N GLY A 11 -22.11 -16.97 29.54
CA GLY A 11 -22.64 -18.06 28.71
C GLY A 11 -22.88 -17.69 27.24
N PHE A 12 -22.53 -16.48 26.79
CA PHE A 12 -22.72 -16.06 25.40
C PHE A 12 -21.49 -16.34 24.53
N PHE A 13 -21.70 -16.64 23.25
CA PHE A 13 -20.64 -16.84 22.24
C PHE A 13 -19.59 -17.91 22.59
N ASN A 14 -19.95 -18.91 23.40
CA ASN A 14 -19.02 -19.97 23.85
C ASN A 14 -18.41 -20.76 22.69
N ASN A 15 -19.19 -21.01 21.64
CA ASN A 15 -18.75 -21.73 20.46
C ASN A 15 -18.29 -20.81 19.32
N ALA A 16 -18.44 -19.49 19.46
CA ALA A 16 -18.05 -18.53 18.44
C ALA A 16 -16.52 -18.45 18.34
N LYS A 17 -16.03 -18.40 17.10
CA LYS A 17 -14.62 -18.28 16.75
C LYS A 17 -14.33 -16.96 16.07
N THR A 18 -13.13 -16.42 16.28
CA THR A 18 -12.69 -15.18 15.63
C THR A 18 -11.48 -15.39 14.74
N MET A 19 -11.52 -14.72 13.59
CA MET A 19 -10.39 -14.55 12.69
C MET A 19 -10.04 -13.07 12.66
N PHE A 20 -8.74 -12.77 12.78
CA PHE A 20 -8.23 -11.41 12.61
C PHE A 20 -7.49 -11.33 11.28
N ILE A 21 -7.81 -10.33 10.46
CA ILE A 21 -7.19 -10.15 9.15
C ILE A 21 -6.27 -8.93 9.20
N LEU A 22 -4.97 -9.17 9.04
CA LEU A 22 -3.94 -8.13 8.94
C LEU A 22 -3.93 -7.55 7.51
N HIS A 23 -4.28 -6.29 7.37
CA HIS A 23 -4.18 -5.56 6.09
C HIS A 23 -2.90 -4.73 5.98
N ASN A 24 -2.34 -4.29 7.12
CA ASN A 24 -1.13 -3.47 7.18
C ASN A 24 -0.52 -3.58 8.58
N ILE A 25 0.79 -3.87 8.66
CA ILE A 25 1.50 -4.08 9.93
C ILE A 25 2.01 -2.79 10.59
N VAL A 26 2.05 -1.68 9.86
CA VAL A 26 2.59 -0.41 10.35
C VAL A 26 1.60 0.31 11.26
N PHE A 27 0.31 0.26 10.92
CA PHE A 27 -0.76 0.91 11.66
C PHE A 27 -1.35 -0.03 12.73
N GLN A 28 -0.73 -0.05 13.91
CA GLN A 28 -1.08 -1.02 14.95
C GLN A 28 -2.04 -0.51 16.03
N GLY A 29 -2.36 0.79 16.03
CA GLY A 29 -3.10 1.44 17.12
C GLY A 29 -2.28 1.44 18.41
N ARG A 30 -1.14 2.15 18.38
CA ARG A 30 -0.23 2.31 19.52
C ARG A 30 -0.62 3.57 20.29
N TYR A 31 -1.12 3.41 21.52
CA TYR A 31 -1.59 4.53 22.33
C TYR A 31 -0.92 4.56 23.71
N PRO A 32 -0.86 5.74 24.35
CA PRO A 32 -0.45 5.86 25.74
C PRO A 32 -1.32 5.00 26.67
N VAL A 33 -0.79 4.56 27.81
CA VAL A 33 -1.48 3.63 28.72
C VAL A 33 -2.75 4.19 29.33
N GLU A 34 -2.88 5.51 29.38
CA GLU A 34 -4.04 6.22 29.93
C GLU A 34 -5.32 5.90 29.12
N TYR A 35 -5.17 5.63 27.82
CA TYR A 35 -6.28 5.22 26.96
C TYR A 35 -6.83 3.81 27.28
N PHE A 36 -6.17 3.04 28.15
CA PHE A 36 -6.69 1.73 28.54
C PHE A 36 -8.03 1.83 29.27
N ASP A 37 -8.20 2.85 30.11
CA ASP A 37 -9.44 3.02 30.88
C ASP A 37 -10.64 3.29 29.95
N ASP A 38 -10.42 4.00 28.83
CA ASP A 38 -11.45 4.26 27.81
C ASP A 38 -11.91 2.99 27.09
N LEU A 39 -11.07 1.96 27.03
CA LEU A 39 -11.44 0.67 26.44
C LEU A 39 -12.49 -0.07 27.28
N ASN A 40 -12.71 0.32 28.54
CA ASN A 40 -13.62 -0.36 29.45
C ASN A 40 -13.35 -1.88 29.43
N LEU A 41 -12.11 -2.28 29.75
CA LEU A 41 -11.68 -3.67 29.87
C LEU A 41 -11.27 -3.97 31.32
N PRO A 42 -11.44 -5.21 31.82
CA PRO A 42 -10.94 -5.60 33.13
C PRO A 42 -9.41 -5.46 33.20
N LYS A 43 -8.85 -5.10 34.36
CA LYS A 43 -7.40 -4.83 34.49
C LYS A 43 -6.52 -6.04 34.17
N GLU A 44 -7.01 -7.27 34.35
CA GLU A 44 -6.25 -8.48 34.02
C GLU A 44 -5.87 -8.59 32.53
N PHE A 45 -6.53 -7.84 31.67
CA PHE A 45 -6.33 -7.82 30.24
C PHE A 45 -5.30 -6.78 29.77
N PHE A 46 -4.79 -5.93 30.68
CA PHE A 46 -3.85 -4.87 30.34
C PHE A 46 -2.56 -5.40 29.71
N GLU A 47 -1.98 -6.47 30.26
CA GLU A 47 -0.71 -7.03 29.76
C GLU A 47 -0.82 -7.60 28.33
N ASP A 48 -2.02 -8.00 27.91
CA ASP A 48 -2.26 -8.45 26.54
C ASP A 48 -2.17 -7.29 25.54
N LEU A 49 -2.35 -6.03 25.97
CA LEU A 49 -2.10 -4.83 25.16
C LEU A 49 -0.72 -4.23 25.40
N ALA A 50 -0.21 -4.33 26.64
CA ALA A 50 0.94 -3.58 27.08
C ALA A 50 2.20 -3.93 26.29
N PHE A 51 2.96 -2.91 25.87
CA PHE A 51 4.25 -3.08 25.22
C PHE A 51 5.12 -1.85 25.47
N GLU A 52 6.39 -1.93 25.12
CA GLU A 52 7.32 -0.80 25.18
C GLU A 52 7.63 -0.29 23.78
N SER A 53 7.59 1.02 23.60
CA SER A 53 7.95 1.65 22.34
C SER A 53 8.28 3.12 22.53
N CYS A 54 9.18 3.63 21.71
CA CYS A 54 9.47 5.06 21.61
C CYS A 54 8.55 5.78 20.61
N PHE A 55 7.60 5.08 19.97
CA PHE A 55 6.72 5.63 18.94
C PHE A 55 5.26 5.52 19.34
N CYS A 56 4.59 6.65 19.48
CA CYS A 56 3.16 6.73 19.73
C CYS A 56 2.41 7.21 18.49
N SER A 57 1.24 6.63 18.23
CA SER A 57 0.34 7.12 17.18
C SER A 57 -0.09 8.55 17.51
N PRO A 58 -0.47 9.37 16.51
CA PRO A 58 -0.97 10.72 16.79
C PRO A 58 -2.09 10.70 17.84
N PRO A 59 -2.13 11.70 18.75
CA PRO A 59 -3.20 11.80 19.73
C PRO A 59 -4.58 11.81 19.08
N LEU A 60 -5.57 11.17 19.72
CA LEU A 60 -6.96 11.14 19.22
C LEU A 60 -7.72 12.46 19.46
N ASP A 61 -7.06 13.46 20.04
CA ASP A 61 -7.63 14.77 20.36
C ASP A 61 -7.87 15.65 19.11
N GLY A 62 -7.31 15.27 17.97
CA GLY A 62 -7.44 16.01 16.71
C GLY A 62 -6.61 17.29 16.64
N GLU A 63 -5.73 17.54 17.61
CA GLU A 63 -4.86 18.73 17.63
C GLU A 63 -3.59 18.53 16.79
N SER A 64 -3.14 17.29 16.60
CA SER A 64 -1.94 16.97 15.84
C SER A 64 -2.05 15.64 15.10
N ASP A 65 -1.76 15.66 13.80
CA ASP A 65 -1.61 14.45 12.97
C ASP A 65 -0.19 13.84 13.05
N GLN A 66 0.69 14.43 13.86
CA GLN A 66 2.07 13.97 13.98
C GLN A 66 2.20 12.91 15.08
N PRO A 67 2.94 11.82 14.82
CA PRO A 67 3.26 10.84 15.85
C PRO A 67 4.18 11.46 16.90
N VAL A 68 4.10 10.96 18.14
CA VAL A 68 5.02 11.35 19.22
C VAL A 68 6.15 10.34 19.25
N ILE A 69 7.40 10.83 19.16
CA ILE A 69 8.60 10.02 19.25
C ILE A 69 9.37 10.44 20.51
N THR A 70 9.75 9.49 21.35
CA THR A 70 10.49 9.73 22.59
C THR A 70 11.91 9.18 22.52
N GLU A 71 12.82 9.75 23.33
CA GLU A 71 14.21 9.25 23.41
C GLU A 71 14.29 7.91 24.14
N ALA A 72 13.47 7.73 25.19
CA ALA A 72 13.38 6.49 25.96
C ALA A 72 12.07 5.76 25.66
N PRO A 73 12.06 4.41 25.67
CA PRO A 73 10.85 3.64 25.48
C PRO A 73 9.86 3.91 26.61
N MET A 74 8.60 4.06 26.25
CA MET A 74 7.49 4.22 27.19
C MET A 74 6.61 2.99 27.14
N ARG A 75 5.98 2.69 28.27
CA ARG A 75 4.93 1.69 28.33
C ARG A 75 3.69 2.25 27.64
N MET A 76 3.10 1.45 26.77
CA MET A 76 1.97 1.82 25.91
C MET A 76 1.04 0.63 25.71
N ILE A 77 -0.11 0.86 25.07
CA ILE A 77 -1.04 -0.20 24.65
C ILE A 77 -1.04 -0.36 23.12
N ASN A 78 -1.12 -1.60 22.66
CA ASN A 78 -1.17 -1.96 21.24
C ASN A 78 -2.46 -2.73 20.93
N ILE A 79 -3.35 -2.11 20.15
CA ILE A 79 -4.66 -2.70 19.81
C ILE A 79 -4.50 -3.92 18.90
N LEU A 80 -3.59 -3.85 17.92
CA LEU A 80 -3.31 -4.97 17.01
C LEU A 80 -2.76 -6.19 17.76
N LYS A 81 -1.87 -5.98 18.74
CA LYS A 81 -1.33 -7.02 19.64
C LYS A 81 -2.44 -7.80 20.33
N ALA A 82 -3.38 -7.11 20.97
CA ALA A 82 -4.51 -7.75 21.63
C ALA A 82 -5.46 -8.46 20.64
N GLY A 83 -5.65 -7.88 19.45
CA GLY A 83 -6.35 -8.53 18.34
C GLY A 83 -5.72 -9.87 17.97
N PHE A 84 -4.39 -9.90 17.86
CA PHE A 84 -3.64 -11.11 17.56
C PHE A 84 -3.72 -12.14 18.67
N ILE A 85 -3.43 -11.77 19.92
CA ILE A 85 -3.45 -12.67 21.08
C ILE A 85 -4.83 -13.33 21.22
N HIS A 86 -5.91 -12.54 21.13
CA HIS A 86 -7.23 -13.03 21.50
C HIS A 86 -8.03 -13.71 20.37
N SER A 87 -7.59 -13.65 19.12
CA SER A 87 -8.28 -14.30 18.00
C SER A 87 -8.02 -15.82 17.94
N ASP A 88 -8.87 -16.61 17.30
CA ASP A 88 -8.62 -18.05 17.14
C ASP A 88 -7.66 -18.33 15.97
N ARG A 89 -7.64 -17.46 14.95
CA ARG A 89 -6.76 -17.55 13.77
C ARG A 89 -6.36 -16.16 13.27
N LEU A 90 -5.17 -16.08 12.66
CA LEU A 90 -4.69 -14.89 11.96
C LEU A 90 -4.69 -15.16 10.46
N LEU A 91 -5.20 -14.20 9.71
CA LEU A 91 -5.05 -14.11 8.26
C LEU A 91 -4.30 -12.85 7.89
N THR A 92 -3.70 -12.85 6.71
CA THR A 92 -3.22 -11.64 6.04
C THR A 92 -3.52 -11.73 4.55
N VAL A 93 -3.25 -10.65 3.83
CA VAL A 93 -3.73 -10.41 2.48
C VAL A 93 -2.83 -10.93 1.35
N SER A 94 -1.76 -11.67 1.69
CA SER A 94 -0.97 -12.44 0.70
C SER A 94 -0.01 -13.44 1.38
N PRO A 95 0.30 -14.59 0.75
CA PRO A 95 1.26 -15.57 1.27
C PRO A 95 2.66 -15.03 1.53
N SER A 96 3.26 -14.30 0.60
CA SER A 96 4.60 -13.74 0.77
C SER A 96 4.63 -12.69 1.87
N PHE A 97 3.58 -11.86 2.00
CA PHE A 97 3.50 -10.93 3.14
C PHE A 97 3.36 -11.66 4.47
N ALA A 98 2.69 -12.82 4.51
CA ALA A 98 2.63 -13.67 5.70
C ALA A 98 4.03 -14.13 6.13
N GLU A 99 4.86 -14.55 5.18
CA GLU A 99 6.26 -14.93 5.42
C GLU A 99 7.09 -13.73 5.90
N GLU A 100 6.94 -12.57 5.25
CA GLU A 100 7.64 -11.33 5.60
C GLU A 100 7.36 -10.90 7.04
N VAL A 101 6.09 -10.84 7.47
CA VAL A 101 5.77 -10.41 8.85
C VAL A 101 6.18 -11.44 9.92
N MET A 102 6.52 -12.67 9.53
CA MET A 102 7.08 -13.69 10.41
C MET A 102 8.61 -13.71 10.44
N SER A 103 9.28 -13.01 9.51
CA SER A 103 10.73 -13.14 9.30
C SER A 103 11.59 -12.34 10.29
N GLY A 104 10.96 -11.55 11.17
CA GLY A 104 11.64 -10.77 12.19
C GLY A 104 11.08 -9.36 12.35
N GLN A 105 11.54 -8.64 13.38
CA GLN A 105 11.05 -7.30 13.72
C GLN A 105 11.17 -6.25 12.60
N LYS A 106 12.10 -6.42 11.65
CA LYS A 106 12.25 -5.49 10.53
C LYS A 106 10.97 -5.39 9.67
N LEU A 107 10.22 -6.49 9.53
CA LEU A 107 9.03 -6.57 8.69
C LEU A 107 7.77 -6.93 9.50
N GLY A 108 7.91 -7.68 10.60
CA GLY A 108 6.83 -8.02 11.53
C GLY A 108 6.66 -7.02 12.69
N CYS A 109 7.54 -6.02 12.80
CA CYS A 109 7.60 -5.07 13.90
C CYS A 109 7.65 -5.78 15.27
N GLU A 110 7.13 -5.18 16.33
CA GLU A 110 7.06 -5.77 17.68
C GLU A 110 6.11 -6.99 17.80
N LEU A 111 5.42 -7.35 16.71
CA LEU A 111 4.43 -8.42 16.70
C LEU A 111 4.96 -9.71 16.08
N ASP A 112 6.17 -9.72 15.55
CA ASP A 112 6.73 -10.86 14.80
C ASP A 112 6.71 -12.16 15.62
N ASP A 113 7.09 -12.10 16.89
CA ASP A 113 7.05 -13.24 17.81
C ASP A 113 5.63 -13.77 18.02
N ILE A 114 4.65 -12.89 18.17
CA ILE A 114 3.23 -13.27 18.37
C ILE A 114 2.68 -13.91 17.09
N ILE A 115 3.00 -13.33 15.94
CA ILE A 115 2.58 -13.85 14.64
C ILE A 115 3.19 -15.23 14.43
N ARG A 116 4.50 -15.38 14.68
CA ARG A 116 5.23 -16.64 14.51
C ARG A 116 4.73 -17.74 15.44
N ALA A 117 4.50 -17.42 16.72
CA ALA A 117 3.97 -18.36 17.70
C ALA A 117 2.57 -18.86 17.34
N LYS A 118 1.75 -18.01 16.72
CA LYS A 118 0.35 -18.32 16.39
C LYS A 118 0.17 -18.93 15.00
N GLY A 119 1.08 -18.60 14.09
CA GLY A 119 0.92 -18.80 12.66
C GLY A 119 -0.07 -17.79 12.05
N ILE A 120 0.23 -17.35 10.83
CA ILE A 120 -0.63 -16.48 10.02
C ILE A 120 -0.75 -17.07 8.61
N ILE A 121 -1.96 -17.03 8.05
CA ILE A 121 -2.23 -17.56 6.71
C ILE A 121 -2.43 -16.39 5.76
N GLY A 122 -1.62 -16.33 4.71
CA GLY A 122 -1.78 -15.35 3.64
C GLY A 122 -2.77 -15.83 2.58
N ILE A 123 -3.71 -14.96 2.20
CA ILE A 123 -4.65 -15.20 1.10
C ILE A 123 -4.66 -13.96 0.22
N VAL A 124 -4.27 -14.13 -1.05
CA VAL A 124 -4.21 -13.01 -2.02
C VAL A 124 -5.60 -12.39 -2.18
N ASN A 125 -5.68 -11.06 -2.18
CA ASN A 125 -6.94 -10.36 -2.43
C ASN A 125 -7.43 -10.57 -3.88
N GLY A 126 -8.75 -10.50 -4.05
CA GLY A 126 -9.36 -10.25 -5.34
C GLY A 126 -9.50 -8.76 -5.65
N MET A 127 -10.14 -8.46 -6.78
CA MET A 127 -10.55 -7.10 -7.16
C MET A 127 -12.01 -7.09 -7.62
N ASP A 128 -12.64 -5.91 -7.58
CA ASP A 128 -13.99 -5.72 -8.10
C ASP A 128 -13.96 -5.68 -9.63
N MET A 129 -14.37 -6.80 -10.24
CA MET A 129 -14.36 -7.00 -11.69
C MET A 129 -15.49 -6.26 -12.42
N VAL A 130 -16.48 -5.72 -11.70
CA VAL A 130 -17.53 -4.89 -12.28
C VAL A 130 -17.03 -3.45 -12.37
N LYS A 131 -16.42 -2.97 -11.29
CA LYS A 131 -15.79 -1.64 -11.26
C LYS A 131 -14.62 -1.56 -12.24
N TRP A 132 -13.75 -2.57 -12.23
CA TRP A 132 -12.53 -2.63 -13.05
C TRP A 132 -12.74 -3.55 -14.25
N ASN A 133 -13.51 -3.06 -15.23
CA ASN A 133 -13.84 -3.79 -16.44
C ASN A 133 -13.52 -2.97 -17.70
N PRO A 134 -12.44 -3.23 -18.46
CA PRO A 134 -12.11 -2.44 -19.63
C PRO A 134 -13.19 -2.49 -20.73
N MET A 135 -14.11 -3.46 -20.70
CA MET A 135 -15.24 -3.56 -21.64
C MET A 135 -16.42 -2.63 -21.28
N ASP A 136 -16.59 -2.29 -20.01
CA ASP A 136 -17.76 -1.56 -19.49
C ASP A 136 -17.36 -0.54 -18.41
N ASP A 137 -16.21 0.10 -18.62
CA ASP A 137 -15.70 1.12 -17.73
C ASP A 137 -16.33 2.47 -18.10
N LYS A 138 -17.16 3.00 -17.19
CA LYS A 138 -17.87 4.29 -17.37
C LYS A 138 -16.94 5.48 -17.62
N PHE A 139 -15.65 5.39 -17.31
CA PHE A 139 -14.68 6.47 -17.55
C PHE A 139 -13.98 6.37 -18.91
N LEU A 140 -14.20 5.29 -19.67
CA LEU A 140 -13.62 5.07 -20.99
C LEU A 140 -14.64 5.39 -22.10
N VAL A 141 -14.15 6.01 -23.17
CA VAL A 141 -15.00 6.44 -24.29
C VAL A 141 -15.33 5.28 -25.24
N ASN A 142 -14.70 4.11 -25.09
CA ASN A 142 -15.05 2.84 -25.74
C ASN A 142 -14.39 1.71 -24.93
N GLY A 143 -15.14 0.63 -24.68
CA GLY A 143 -14.59 -0.55 -24.02
C GLY A 143 -13.67 -1.37 -24.94
N TYR A 144 -12.87 -2.26 -24.35
CA TYR A 144 -12.00 -3.19 -25.07
C TYR A 144 -11.77 -4.50 -24.32
N ASP A 145 -11.48 -5.54 -25.09
CA ASP A 145 -11.08 -6.88 -24.65
C ASP A 145 -9.62 -7.17 -25.04
N ALA A 146 -9.14 -8.38 -24.76
CA ALA A 146 -7.79 -8.80 -25.11
C ALA A 146 -7.48 -8.74 -26.62
N ALA A 147 -8.49 -8.95 -27.48
CA ALA A 147 -8.31 -8.96 -28.94
C ALA A 147 -8.16 -7.54 -29.51
N THR A 148 -8.77 -6.55 -28.85
CA THR A 148 -8.84 -5.15 -29.31
C THR A 148 -7.98 -4.18 -28.48
N ALA A 149 -7.42 -4.64 -27.36
CA ALA A 149 -6.62 -3.84 -26.41
C ALA A 149 -5.53 -3.03 -27.11
N TRP A 150 -4.72 -3.65 -27.97
CA TRP A 150 -3.60 -2.98 -28.66
C TRP A 150 -4.03 -1.75 -29.47
N LEU A 151 -5.23 -1.78 -30.07
CA LEU A 151 -5.75 -0.67 -30.87
C LEU A 151 -6.44 0.38 -30.00
N THR A 152 -7.26 -0.06 -29.05
CA THR A 152 -8.04 0.85 -28.20
C THR A 152 -7.15 1.59 -27.22
N LYS A 153 -6.18 0.92 -26.58
CA LYS A 153 -5.23 1.55 -25.66
C LYS A 153 -4.43 2.67 -26.32
N ARG A 154 -4.01 2.53 -27.60
CA ARG A 154 -3.35 3.62 -28.36
C ARG A 154 -4.23 4.87 -28.46
N LYS A 155 -5.53 4.71 -28.71
CA LYS A 155 -6.48 5.85 -28.77
C LYS A 155 -6.69 6.47 -27.39
N LEU A 156 -6.75 5.66 -26.34
CA LEU A 156 -6.87 6.12 -24.96
C LEU A 156 -5.60 6.88 -24.53
N LYS A 157 -4.41 6.40 -24.90
CA LYS A 157 -3.12 7.06 -24.69
C LYS A 157 -3.07 8.45 -25.32
N VAL A 158 -3.44 8.58 -26.59
CA VAL A 158 -3.49 9.88 -27.29
C VAL A 158 -4.41 10.87 -26.56
N LYS A 159 -5.58 10.40 -26.10
CA LYS A 159 -6.51 11.25 -25.35
C LYS A 159 -5.94 11.67 -24.00
N LEU A 160 -5.33 10.74 -23.26
CA LEU A 160 -4.73 11.03 -21.96
C LEU A 160 -3.54 11.99 -22.09
N GLN A 161 -2.68 11.78 -23.09
CA GLN A 161 -1.57 12.68 -23.40
C GLN A 161 -2.07 14.10 -23.66
N ALA A 162 -3.09 14.25 -24.52
CA ALA A 162 -3.68 15.55 -24.80
C ALA A 162 -4.36 16.19 -23.58
N GLU A 163 -5.07 15.40 -22.76
CA GLU A 163 -5.71 15.86 -21.51
C GLU A 163 -4.70 16.37 -20.48
N LEU A 164 -3.52 15.75 -20.41
CA LEU A 164 -2.46 16.08 -19.45
C LEU A 164 -1.40 17.06 -19.99
N GLY A 165 -1.51 17.49 -21.26
CA GLY A 165 -0.54 18.40 -21.88
C GLY A 165 0.80 17.75 -22.27
N LEU A 166 0.87 16.41 -22.26
CA LEU A 166 2.03 15.67 -22.75
C LEU A 166 2.13 15.79 -24.29
N LYS A 167 3.33 15.59 -24.82
CA LYS A 167 3.53 15.43 -26.26
C LYS A 167 2.70 14.25 -26.75
N VAL A 168 1.76 14.50 -27.65
CA VAL A 168 0.90 13.44 -28.20
C VAL A 168 1.72 12.54 -29.11
N ASP A 169 1.91 11.29 -28.70
CA ASP A 169 2.64 10.27 -29.42
C ASP A 169 2.12 8.88 -29.02
N PRO A 170 1.35 8.18 -29.87
CA PRO A 170 0.78 6.88 -29.54
C PRO A 170 1.85 5.78 -29.35
N ASP A 171 3.05 5.99 -29.89
CA ASP A 171 4.16 5.02 -29.88
C ASP A 171 5.14 5.30 -28.72
N ALA A 172 5.07 6.47 -28.09
CA ALA A 172 5.81 6.77 -26.87
C ALA A 172 5.44 5.79 -25.73
N PRO A 173 6.43 5.18 -25.05
CA PRO A 173 6.18 4.42 -23.83
C PRO A 173 5.62 5.33 -22.74
N LEU A 174 4.46 4.97 -22.18
CA LEU A 174 3.82 5.70 -21.09
C LEU A 174 3.87 4.87 -19.80
N VAL A 175 4.59 5.38 -18.81
CA VAL A 175 4.71 4.81 -17.46
C VAL A 175 3.79 5.56 -16.50
N GLY A 176 2.82 4.86 -15.92
CA GLY A 176 1.95 5.38 -14.88
C GLY A 176 2.47 5.05 -13.47
N PHE A 177 2.20 5.92 -12.52
CA PHE A 177 2.23 5.63 -11.09
C PHE A 177 0.89 6.04 -10.48
N VAL A 178 0.32 5.16 -9.65
CA VAL A 178 -0.91 5.41 -8.88
C VAL A 178 -0.67 5.00 -7.44
N GLY A 179 -0.84 5.94 -6.51
CA GLY A 179 -0.79 5.60 -5.09
C GLY A 179 -0.78 6.78 -4.15
N ARG A 180 -0.65 6.47 -2.86
CA ARG A 180 -0.34 7.48 -1.86
C ARG A 180 1.07 8.02 -2.11
N LEU A 181 1.25 9.32 -1.95
CA LEU A 181 2.54 9.98 -2.07
C LEU A 181 3.24 9.96 -0.71
N ASP A 182 3.87 8.83 -0.41
CA ASP A 182 4.62 8.58 0.81
C ASP A 182 5.82 7.62 0.54
N PRO A 183 6.74 7.47 1.50
CA PRO A 183 7.89 6.59 1.33
C PRO A 183 7.54 5.10 1.19
N GLN A 184 6.40 4.63 1.71
CA GLN A 184 5.99 3.23 1.54
C GLN A 184 5.85 2.88 0.06
N LYS A 185 5.23 3.78 -0.72
CA LYS A 185 4.94 3.56 -2.15
C LYS A 185 6.13 3.82 -3.06
N GLY A 186 7.26 4.28 -2.52
CA GLY A 186 8.51 4.45 -3.26
C GLY A 186 8.47 5.51 -4.36
N ILE A 187 7.53 6.45 -4.29
CA ILE A 187 7.43 7.52 -5.29
C ILE A 187 8.68 8.40 -5.31
N ASP A 188 9.34 8.55 -4.17
CA ASP A 188 10.63 9.22 -4.03
C ASP A 188 11.72 8.58 -4.91
N LEU A 189 11.79 7.25 -4.95
CA LEU A 189 12.73 6.50 -5.78
C LEU A 189 12.42 6.69 -7.27
N LEU A 190 11.14 6.64 -7.63
CA LEU A 190 10.72 6.88 -9.02
C LEU A 190 11.06 8.30 -9.47
N MET A 191 10.77 9.31 -8.63
CA MET A 191 11.10 10.70 -8.92
C MET A 191 12.60 10.94 -9.06
N GLU A 192 13.43 10.22 -8.31
CA GLU A 192 14.88 10.27 -8.44
C GLU A 192 15.39 9.61 -9.74
N ALA A 193 14.75 8.53 -10.18
CA ALA A 193 15.11 7.83 -11.41
C ALA A 193 14.61 8.51 -12.70
N ILE A 194 13.52 9.28 -12.64
CA ILE A 194 12.89 9.90 -13.83
C ILE A 194 13.88 10.69 -14.70
N PRO A 195 14.73 11.60 -14.18
CA PRO A 195 15.68 12.34 -15.01
C PRO A 195 16.59 11.44 -15.85
N GLU A 196 17.19 10.40 -15.26
CA GLU A 196 18.04 9.46 -15.97
C GLU A 196 17.26 8.63 -16.99
N LEU A 197 16.05 8.19 -16.65
CA LEU A 197 15.18 7.44 -17.57
C LEU A 197 14.76 8.27 -18.78
N ILE A 198 14.50 9.56 -18.57
CA ILE A 198 14.14 10.52 -19.62
C ILE A 198 15.31 10.76 -20.59
N ASP A 199 16.54 10.76 -20.10
CA ASP A 199 17.74 10.94 -20.91
C ASP A 199 18.12 9.65 -21.65
N SER A 200 17.92 8.48 -21.02
CA SER A 200 18.30 7.18 -21.57
C SER A 200 17.25 6.54 -22.50
N LEU A 201 15.97 6.89 -22.34
CA LEU A 201 14.86 6.32 -23.12
C LEU A 201 14.16 7.40 -23.95
N PRO A 202 14.54 7.54 -25.25
CA PRO A 202 13.92 8.53 -26.12
C PRO A 202 12.40 8.40 -26.19
N GLY A 203 11.70 9.48 -25.84
CA GLY A 203 10.25 9.56 -25.95
C GLY A 203 9.45 8.93 -24.80
N VAL A 204 10.09 8.37 -23.76
CA VAL A 204 9.36 7.90 -22.58
C VAL A 204 8.58 9.04 -21.91
N GLN A 205 7.42 8.71 -21.36
CA GLN A 205 6.55 9.62 -20.64
C GLN A 205 6.13 9.05 -19.30
N PHE A 206 5.88 9.94 -18.33
CA PHE A 206 5.51 9.61 -16.96
C PHE A 206 4.25 10.34 -16.54
N VAL A 207 3.33 9.63 -15.89
CA VAL A 207 2.16 10.23 -15.23
C VAL A 207 2.13 9.78 -13.77
N LEU A 208 2.25 10.73 -12.86
CA LEU A 208 2.28 10.49 -11.42
C LEU A 208 0.95 10.93 -10.81
N LEU A 209 0.08 9.97 -10.46
CA LEU A 209 -1.23 10.22 -9.86
C LEU A 209 -1.24 9.85 -8.38
N GLY A 210 -1.57 10.81 -7.51
CA GLY A 210 -1.67 10.52 -6.09
C GLY A 210 -1.90 11.73 -5.20
N THR A 211 -2.15 11.47 -3.93
CA THR A 211 -2.13 12.46 -2.84
C THR A 211 -1.37 11.89 -1.65
N GLY A 212 -0.83 12.74 -0.79
CA GLY A 212 -0.08 12.29 0.36
C GLY A 212 0.67 13.43 1.04
N GLN A 213 1.92 13.18 1.40
CA GLN A 213 2.73 14.13 2.14
C GLN A 213 2.99 15.39 1.31
N ALA A 214 2.81 16.57 1.93
CA ALA A 214 2.90 17.86 1.23
C ALA A 214 4.23 18.08 0.51
N HIS A 215 5.34 17.62 1.09
CA HIS A 215 6.66 17.73 0.46
C HIS A 215 6.79 16.82 -0.77
N MET A 216 6.18 15.63 -0.77
CA MET A 216 6.17 14.74 -1.93
C MET A 216 5.31 15.31 -3.06
N MET A 217 4.15 15.88 -2.74
CA MET A 217 3.33 16.57 -3.74
C MET A 217 4.06 17.75 -4.39
N ARG A 218 4.84 18.53 -3.62
CA ARG A 218 5.70 19.58 -4.17
C ARG A 218 6.78 19.00 -5.09
N ARG A 219 7.45 17.93 -4.68
CA ARG A 219 8.49 17.28 -5.48
C ARG A 219 7.95 16.71 -6.80
N VAL A 220 6.73 16.16 -6.80
CA VAL A 220 6.04 15.75 -8.04
C VAL A 220 5.89 16.93 -9.01
N LYS A 221 5.55 18.12 -8.51
CA LYS A 221 5.43 19.34 -9.32
C LYS A 221 6.76 19.89 -9.81
N GLU A 222 7.81 19.77 -9.00
CA GLU A 222 9.17 20.14 -9.39
C GLU A 222 9.68 19.25 -10.54
N ILE A 223 9.46 17.94 -10.45
CA ILE A 223 9.83 16.97 -11.51
C ILE A 223 9.00 17.23 -12.79
N GLU A 224 7.70 17.47 -12.68
CA GLU A 224 6.85 17.87 -13.82
C GLU A 224 7.38 19.13 -14.54
N ALA A 225 7.87 20.12 -13.79
CA ALA A 225 8.40 21.36 -14.36
C ALA A 225 9.72 21.17 -15.14
N MET A 226 10.45 20.07 -14.92
CA MET A 226 11.68 19.76 -15.65
C MET A 226 11.40 19.43 -17.13
N ASP A 227 10.31 18.70 -17.39
CA ASP A 227 9.85 18.41 -18.75
C ASP A 227 8.33 18.20 -18.80
N PRO A 228 7.53 19.28 -18.89
CA PRO A 228 6.07 19.18 -18.90
C PRO A 228 5.51 18.50 -20.15
N THR A 229 6.35 18.24 -21.17
CA THR A 229 5.93 17.52 -22.37
C THR A 229 6.07 16.00 -22.23
N ARG A 230 6.82 15.54 -21.22
CA ARG A 230 7.04 14.12 -20.94
C ARG A 230 6.57 13.69 -19.55
N ILE A 231 6.36 14.62 -18.62
CA ILE A 231 5.98 14.33 -17.23
C ILE A 231 4.69 15.08 -16.91
N ALA A 232 3.72 14.38 -16.32
CA ALA A 232 2.51 14.97 -15.77
C ALA A 232 2.32 14.57 -14.30
N GLY A 233 2.13 15.57 -13.43
CA GLY A 233 1.88 15.37 -12.01
C GLY A 233 0.41 15.63 -11.66
N VAL A 234 -0.35 14.61 -11.31
CA VAL A 234 -1.76 14.75 -10.88
C VAL A 234 -1.87 14.57 -9.37
N THR A 235 -1.61 15.64 -8.63
CA THR A 235 -1.58 15.66 -7.15
C THR A 235 -2.98 15.84 -6.53
N LYS A 236 -3.97 15.08 -7.00
CA LYS A 236 -5.35 15.09 -6.51
C LYS A 236 -5.97 13.70 -6.59
N PHE A 237 -6.88 13.39 -5.68
CA PHE A 237 -7.65 12.16 -5.78
C PHE A 237 -8.62 12.25 -6.97
N SER A 238 -8.58 11.27 -7.86
CA SER A 238 -9.51 11.17 -8.99
C SER A 238 -9.62 9.74 -9.46
N GLU A 239 -10.74 9.09 -9.11
CA GLU A 239 -11.09 7.75 -9.62
C GLU A 239 -11.11 7.73 -11.16
N ALA A 240 -11.73 8.74 -11.79
CA ALA A 240 -11.76 8.84 -13.24
C ALA A 240 -10.36 8.88 -13.88
N MET A 241 -9.42 9.64 -13.29
CA MET A 241 -8.05 9.70 -13.81
C MET A 241 -7.30 8.38 -13.58
N GLU A 242 -7.55 7.70 -12.47
CA GLU A 242 -6.96 6.37 -12.19
C GLU A 242 -7.34 5.36 -13.27
N HIS A 243 -8.64 5.26 -13.57
CA HIS A 243 -9.16 4.37 -14.62
C HIS A 243 -8.60 4.73 -16.00
N LYS A 244 -8.57 6.03 -16.36
CA LYS A 244 -7.97 6.50 -17.62
C LYS A 244 -6.48 6.16 -17.71
N LEU A 245 -5.72 6.38 -16.65
CA LEU A 245 -4.28 6.12 -16.61
C LEU A 245 -4.00 4.62 -16.74
N VAL A 246 -4.67 3.78 -15.95
CA VAL A 246 -4.53 2.32 -16.02
C VAL A 246 -4.88 1.78 -17.42
N ALA A 247 -5.93 2.34 -18.06
CA ALA A 247 -6.31 1.93 -19.40
C ALA A 247 -5.33 2.40 -20.49
N ALA A 248 -4.74 3.60 -20.35
CA ALA A 248 -3.90 4.23 -21.35
C ALA A 248 -2.41 3.89 -21.24
N ALA A 249 -1.90 3.67 -20.03
CA ALA A 249 -0.50 3.39 -19.79
C ALA A 249 -0.08 2.03 -20.37
N ASP A 250 1.17 1.96 -20.81
CA ASP A 250 1.82 0.71 -21.22
C ASP A 250 2.35 -0.01 -19.99
N PHE A 251 2.97 0.74 -19.07
CA PHE A 251 3.56 0.23 -17.84
C PHE A 251 2.97 0.92 -16.61
N MET A 252 2.81 0.17 -15.52
CA MET A 252 2.46 0.72 -14.21
C MET A 252 3.60 0.43 -13.24
N ALA A 253 4.23 1.48 -12.74
CA ALA A 253 5.34 1.37 -11.79
C ALA A 253 4.80 1.31 -10.35
N MET A 254 5.20 0.28 -9.60
CA MET A 254 4.95 0.17 -8.16
C MET A 254 6.27 -0.12 -7.41
N PRO A 255 7.14 0.89 -7.24
CA PRO A 255 8.43 0.76 -6.54
C PRO A 255 8.26 0.67 -5.01
N SER A 256 7.25 -0.05 -4.53
CA SER A 256 6.89 -0.07 -3.11
C SER A 256 8.00 -0.71 -2.28
N ARG A 257 8.31 -0.11 -1.13
CA ARG A 257 9.24 -0.69 -0.14
C ARG A 257 8.63 -1.90 0.58
N PHE A 258 7.31 -1.90 0.73
CA PHE A 258 6.52 -3.04 1.18
C PHE A 258 5.09 -2.91 0.66
N GLU A 259 4.47 -4.04 0.35
CA GLU A 259 3.10 -4.06 -0.18
C GLU A 259 2.34 -5.30 0.33
N PRO A 260 1.48 -5.18 1.35
CA PRO A 260 0.77 -6.32 1.93
C PRO A 260 0.05 -7.19 0.89
N CYS A 261 -0.62 -6.54 -0.06
CA CYS A 261 -1.19 -7.20 -1.23
C CYS A 261 -0.97 -6.40 -2.50
N GLY A 262 -1.38 -5.13 -2.48
CA GLY A 262 -1.49 -4.29 -3.68
C GLY A 262 -2.77 -4.59 -4.46
N LEU A 263 -3.40 -3.54 -5.01
CA LEU A 263 -4.55 -3.66 -5.92
C LEU A 263 -4.23 -3.13 -7.32
N VAL A 264 -3.34 -2.15 -7.41
CA VAL A 264 -3.02 -1.45 -8.66
C VAL A 264 -2.46 -2.42 -9.70
N GLN A 265 -1.74 -3.48 -9.30
CA GLN A 265 -1.19 -4.47 -10.22
C GLN A 265 -2.27 -5.38 -10.78
N LEU A 266 -3.30 -5.68 -9.98
CA LEU A 266 -4.48 -6.42 -10.46
C LEU A 266 -5.25 -5.56 -11.47
N HIS A 267 -5.43 -4.27 -11.18
CA HIS A 267 -6.06 -3.32 -12.11
C HIS A 267 -5.25 -3.19 -13.41
N ALA A 268 -3.92 -3.04 -13.31
CA ALA A 268 -3.02 -2.94 -14.45
C ALA A 268 -3.14 -4.17 -15.36
N MET A 269 -2.97 -5.37 -14.80
CA MET A 269 -3.10 -6.63 -15.55
C MET A 269 -4.48 -6.77 -16.19
N ARG A 270 -5.56 -6.41 -15.48
CA ARG A 270 -6.93 -6.46 -16.00
C ARG A 270 -7.11 -5.60 -17.26
N TYR A 271 -6.44 -4.45 -17.31
CA TYR A 271 -6.55 -3.47 -18.40
C TYR A 271 -5.46 -3.64 -19.46
N GLY A 272 -4.64 -4.70 -19.38
CA GLY A 272 -3.52 -4.94 -20.29
C GLY A 272 -2.42 -3.88 -20.16
N CYS A 273 -2.25 -3.30 -18.97
CA CYS A 273 -1.10 -2.48 -18.60
C CYS A 273 -0.11 -3.35 -17.82
N VAL A 274 1.17 -3.30 -18.18
CA VAL A 274 2.20 -4.19 -17.66
C VAL A 274 2.74 -3.65 -16.33
N PRO A 275 2.51 -4.32 -15.19
CA PRO A 275 3.08 -3.91 -13.92
C PRO A 275 4.61 -4.12 -13.89
N ILE A 276 5.32 -3.11 -13.39
CA ILE A 276 6.75 -3.16 -13.02
C ILE A 276 6.78 -2.92 -11.50
N VAL A 277 7.04 -3.96 -10.74
CA VAL A 277 6.81 -3.97 -9.29
C VAL A 277 8.06 -4.36 -8.54
N THR A 278 8.26 -3.83 -7.33
CA THR A 278 9.25 -4.38 -6.39
C THR A 278 8.83 -5.79 -5.96
N ASN A 279 9.80 -6.70 -5.84
CA ASN A 279 9.61 -8.06 -5.33
C ASN A 279 9.35 -8.08 -3.81
N THR A 280 8.16 -7.66 -3.39
CA THR A 280 7.73 -7.62 -1.98
C THR A 280 6.25 -7.96 -1.82
N GLY A 281 5.91 -8.59 -0.69
CA GLY A 281 4.56 -8.91 -0.25
C GLY A 281 3.68 -9.48 -1.37
N GLY A 282 2.46 -8.96 -1.52
CA GLY A 282 1.54 -9.51 -2.52
C GLY A 282 1.85 -9.14 -3.96
N LEU A 283 2.78 -8.22 -4.22
CA LEU A 283 3.26 -7.97 -5.59
C LEU A 283 3.99 -9.22 -6.11
N LYS A 284 4.84 -9.82 -5.26
CA LYS A 284 5.51 -11.10 -5.54
C LYS A 284 4.53 -12.25 -5.78
N ASP A 285 3.41 -12.26 -5.07
CA ASP A 285 2.41 -13.33 -5.22
C ASP A 285 1.50 -13.17 -6.44
N SER A 286 1.34 -11.95 -6.96
CA SER A 286 0.39 -11.65 -8.03
C SER A 286 1.01 -11.39 -9.40
N VAL A 287 2.28 -10.98 -9.45
CA VAL A 287 3.01 -10.72 -10.70
C VAL A 287 4.00 -11.85 -10.96
N VAL A 288 3.90 -12.46 -12.14
CA VAL A 288 4.82 -13.49 -12.61
C VAL A 288 5.82 -12.84 -13.56
N ASP A 289 7.08 -12.81 -13.16
CA ASP A 289 8.16 -12.16 -13.89
C ASP A 289 8.27 -12.70 -15.33
N GLY A 290 8.34 -11.79 -16.30
CA GLY A 290 8.39 -12.10 -17.73
C GLY A 290 7.09 -12.66 -18.33
N VAL A 291 6.04 -12.88 -17.54
CA VAL A 291 4.74 -13.41 -18.00
C VAL A 291 3.63 -12.37 -17.89
N THR A 292 3.40 -11.84 -16.69
CA THR A 292 2.35 -10.84 -16.43
C THR A 292 2.90 -9.47 -16.06
N GLY A 293 4.21 -9.34 -15.86
CA GLY A 293 4.89 -8.10 -15.50
C GLY A 293 6.38 -8.33 -15.27
N TYR A 294 7.03 -7.36 -14.64
CA TYR A 294 8.45 -7.45 -14.27
C TYR A 294 8.63 -7.25 -12.76
N LEU A 295 9.42 -8.13 -12.14
CA LEU A 295 9.82 -8.02 -10.74
C LEU A 295 11.18 -7.33 -10.64
N LEU A 296 11.24 -6.23 -9.91
CA LEU A 296 12.47 -5.55 -9.52
C LEU A 296 13.00 -6.11 -8.21
N ASP A 297 14.32 -5.98 -8.01
CA ASP A 297 14.94 -6.38 -6.76
C ASP A 297 14.31 -5.66 -5.55
N PRO A 298 14.22 -6.33 -4.38
CA PRO A 298 13.72 -5.69 -3.17
C PRO A 298 14.54 -4.45 -2.82
N ILE A 299 13.85 -3.35 -2.49
CA ILE A 299 14.50 -2.14 -2.00
C ILE A 299 14.96 -2.37 -0.56
N PRO A 300 16.23 -2.13 -0.22
CA PRO A 300 16.71 -2.24 1.15
C PRO A 300 15.89 -1.33 2.08
N THR A 301 15.25 -1.94 3.08
CA THR A 301 14.36 -1.26 4.04
C THR A 301 15.11 -0.51 5.15
N GLU A 302 16.28 0.05 4.88
CA GLU A 302 17.13 0.69 5.92
C GLU A 302 16.51 1.97 6.52
N GLU A 303 15.51 2.57 5.87
CA GLU A 303 14.76 3.71 6.40
C GLU A 303 13.26 3.44 6.32
N TYR A 304 12.74 2.73 7.31
CA TYR A 304 11.29 2.58 7.51
C TYR A 304 10.82 3.63 8.53
N PRO A 305 9.83 4.48 8.24
CA PRO A 305 9.27 5.42 9.21
C PRO A 305 8.43 4.75 10.32
N GLY A 306 8.46 3.42 10.38
CA GLY A 306 7.98 2.59 11.48
C GLY A 306 9.08 1.64 11.95
N GLN A 307 10.33 2.11 12.02
CA GLN A 307 11.37 1.41 12.78
C GLN A 307 10.75 0.90 14.08
N PRO A 308 10.91 -0.39 14.43
CA PRO A 308 10.87 -0.77 15.81
C PRO A 308 11.98 0.06 16.47
N LEU A 309 11.62 1.12 17.19
CA LEU A 309 12.56 1.81 18.09
C LEU A 309 12.81 0.92 19.32
N SER A 310 13.06 -0.36 19.10
CA SER A 310 13.54 -1.31 20.09
C SER A 310 15.00 -1.60 19.81
N ALA A 311 15.83 -0.55 19.76
CA ALA A 311 17.27 -0.53 20.04
C ALA A 311 17.87 0.79 19.51
N ALA A 312 17.95 1.79 20.38
CA ALA A 312 19.21 2.51 20.54
C ALA A 312 19.91 1.89 21.76
#